data_AF-A0AAN1MQX9-F1
#
_entry.id   AF-A0AAN1MQX9-F1
#
_cell.length_a   1.000
_cell.length_b   1.000
_cell.length_c   1.000
_cell.angle_alpha   90.00
_cell.angle_beta   90.00
_cell.angle_gamma   90.00
#
_symmetry.space_group_name_H-M   'P 1'
#
loop_
_entity.id
_entity.type
_entity.pdbx_description
1 polymer ?
#
loop_
_entity_poly.entity_id
_entity_poly.type
_entity_poly.pdbx_seq_one_letter_code
_entity_poly.pdbx_strand_id
1 'polypeptide(L)' 'MRMQLLAAAIACTVSATSFADEQPAQVTRAQVASELEALHRAGYSPQDWVHYPDNIQAAERRIRAQHADVQTKTDH' A
#
# COMPACT_ATOMS: atom_id res chain seq x y z
N MET A 1 -6.38 15.42 28.91
CA MET A 1 -5.47 14.87 27.88
C MET A 1 -5.80 15.55 26.56
N ARG A 2 -4.83 16.24 25.95
CA ARG A 2 -5.04 17.02 24.71
C ARG A 2 -5.09 16.04 23.54
N MET A 3 -6.23 15.97 22.87
CA MET A 3 -6.46 15.13 21.69
C MET A 3 -5.76 15.80 20.50
N GLN A 4 -4.50 15.46 20.26
CA GLN A 4 -3.81 15.85 19.03
C GLN A 4 -4.22 14.87 17.94
N LEU A 5 -5.23 15.27 17.16
CA LEU A 5 -5.57 14.63 15.90
C LEU A 5 -4.38 14.86 14.95
N LEU A 6 -3.44 13.93 14.94
CA LEU A 6 -2.35 13.95 13.98
C LEU A 6 -2.91 13.41 12.66
N ALA A 7 -3.48 14.33 11.87
CA ALA A 7 -3.87 14.09 10.49
C ALA A 7 -2.62 13.76 9.67
N ALA A 8 -2.25 12.48 9.62
CA ALA A 8 -1.19 11.99 8.74
C ALA A 8 -1.75 11.84 7.32
N ALA A 9 -1.94 12.97 6.64
CA ALA A 9 -2.06 13.01 5.20
C ALA A 9 -0.68 12.71 4.60
N ILE A 10 -0.45 11.46 4.19
CA ILE A 10 0.74 11.08 3.44
C ILE A 10 0.49 11.51 1.99
N ALA A 11 0.87 12.74 1.67
CA ALA A 11 0.95 13.24 0.31
C ALA A 11 2.13 12.56 -0.39
N CYS A 12 1.85 11.52 -1.17
CA CYS A 12 2.81 10.95 -2.11
C CYS A 12 3.01 11.96 -3.25
N THR A 13 4.20 12.55 -3.35
CA THR A 13 4.54 13.48 -4.42
C THR A 13 4.80 12.71 -5.73
N VAL A 14 3.73 12.39 -6.46
CA VAL A 14 3.79 12.06 -7.88
C VAL A 14 3.87 13.39 -8.64
N SER A 15 5.01 13.70 -9.24
CA SER A 15 5.12 14.85 -10.14
C SER A 15 4.48 14.53 -11.49
N ALA A 16 3.19 14.86 -11.65
CA ALA A 16 2.64 15.32 -12.93
C ALA A 16 1.34 16.12 -12.69
N THR A 17 1.45 17.44 -12.93
CA THR A 17 0.41 18.38 -13.41
C THR A 17 -0.86 18.62 -12.58
N SER A 18 -0.96 19.86 -12.09
CA SER A 18 -2.13 20.74 -11.91
C SER A 18 -3.53 20.14 -11.71
N PHE A 19 -4.09 20.50 -10.55
CA PHE A 19 -5.50 20.72 -10.20
C PHE A 19 -6.50 20.83 -11.36
N ALA A 20 -7.02 19.71 -11.84
CA ALA A 20 -8.34 19.57 -12.47
C ALA A 20 -8.72 18.08 -12.42
N ASP A 21 -10.01 17.80 -12.24
CA ASP A 21 -10.60 16.45 -12.22
C ASP A 21 -10.36 15.61 -10.95
N GLU A 22 -11.43 15.50 -10.16
CA GLU A 22 -11.68 14.45 -9.17
C GLU A 22 -11.85 13.07 -9.86
N GLN A 23 -10.91 12.67 -10.71
CA GLN A 23 -10.93 11.34 -11.32
C GLN A 23 -10.36 10.34 -10.31
N PRO A 24 -11.14 9.33 -9.86
CA PRO A 24 -10.59 8.26 -9.05
C PRO A 24 -9.45 7.62 -9.84
N ALA A 25 -8.26 7.55 -9.22
CA ALA A 25 -7.09 6.93 -9.82
C ALA A 25 -7.50 5.58 -10.44
N GLN A 26 -7.46 5.52 -11.76
CA GLN A 26 -7.95 4.37 -12.50
C GLN A 26 -7.02 3.18 -12.23
N VAL A 27 -7.49 2.25 -11.39
CA VAL A 27 -6.77 1.02 -11.12
C VAL A 27 -6.63 0.25 -12.42
N THR A 28 -5.39 0.07 -12.88
CA THR A 28 -5.12 -0.66 -14.12
C THR A 28 -5.04 -2.15 -13.86
N ARG A 29 -5.37 -2.98 -14.86
CA ARG A 29 -5.22 -4.44 -14.74
C ARG A 29 -3.78 -4.85 -14.41
N ALA A 30 -2.80 -4.14 -14.98
CA ALA A 30 -1.39 -4.38 -14.70
C ALA A 30 -1.04 -4.10 -13.23
N GLN A 31 -1.62 -3.04 -12.65
CA GLN A 31 -1.43 -2.69 -11.25
C GLN A 31 -2.08 -3.71 -10.31
N VAL A 32 -3.30 -4.19 -10.60
CA VAL A 32 -3.92 -5.24 -9.77
C VAL A 32 -3.09 -6.53 -9.80
N ALA A 33 -2.56 -6.89 -10.97
CA ALA A 33 -1.70 -8.08 -11.10
C ALA A 33 -0.44 -7.96 -10.23
N SER A 34 0.24 -6.80 -10.27
CA SER A 34 1.45 -6.60 -9.46
C SER A 34 1.15 -6.56 -7.95
N GLU A 35 0.02 -6.00 -7.54
CA GLU A 35 -0.43 -6.02 -6.14
C GLU A 35 -0.74 -7.45 -5.65
N LEU A 36 -1.41 -8.26 -6.48
CA LEU A 36 -1.68 -9.67 -6.17
C LEU A 36 -0.40 -10.49 -6.05
N GLU A 37 0.58 -10.26 -6.94
CA GLU A 37 1.89 -10.90 -6.84
C GLU A 37 2.63 -10.50 -5.55
N ALA A 38 2.58 -9.22 -5.18
CA ALA A 38 3.18 -8.75 -3.93
C ALA A 38 2.54 -9.40 -2.69
N LEU A 39 1.21 -9.51 -2.68
CA LEU A 39 0.47 -10.21 -1.62
C LEU A 39 0.84 -11.69 -1.55
N HIS A 40 0.92 -12.36 -2.70
CA HIS A 40 1.35 -13.77 -2.76
C HIS A 40 2.78 -13.95 -2.21
N ARG A 41 3.72 -13.08 -2.60
CA ARG A 41 5.10 -13.09 -2.05
C ARG A 41 5.15 -12.79 -0.55
N ALA A 42 4.22 -11.98 -0.04
CA ALA A 42 4.07 -11.71 1.38
C ALA A 42 3.37 -12.84 2.16
N GLY A 43 3.03 -13.95 1.50
CA GLY A 43 2.44 -15.15 2.08
C GLY A 43 0.92 -15.07 2.25
N TYR A 44 0.24 -14.15 1.54
CA TYR A 44 -1.23 -14.13 1.52
C TYR A 44 -1.79 -15.31 0.73
N SER A 45 -2.75 -16.01 1.33
CA SER A 45 -3.54 -17.06 0.67
C SER A 45 -5.03 -16.71 0.76
N PRO A 46 -5.72 -16.48 -0.37
CA PRO A 46 -7.16 -16.22 -0.37
C PRO A 46 -7.98 -17.46 0.02
N GLN A 47 -7.38 -18.65 0.01
CA GLN A 47 -8.05 -19.88 0.44
C GLN A 47 -8.11 -20.01 1.96
N ASP A 48 -7.31 -19.23 2.69
CA ASP A 48 -7.28 -19.21 4.16
C ASP A 48 -8.34 -18.25 4.72
N TRP A 49 -9.60 -18.57 4.46
CA TRP A 49 -10.75 -17.77 4.91
C TRP A 49 -10.95 -17.80 6.43
N VAL A 50 -10.38 -18.80 7.12
CA VAL A 50 -10.48 -18.98 8.58
C VAL A 50 -9.80 -17.84 9.33
N HIS A 51 -8.68 -17.35 8.81
CA HIS A 51 -7.90 -16.25 9.42
C HIS A 51 -8.17 -14.91 8.75
N TYR A 52 -9.21 -14.79 7.94
CA TYR A 52 -9.62 -13.51 7.39
C TYR A 52 -10.31 -12.67 8.48
N PRO A 53 -9.96 -11.37 8.65
CA PRO A 53 -9.09 -10.54 7.81
C PRO A 53 -7.63 -10.41 8.30
N ASP A 54 -7.19 -11.18 9.29
CA ASP A 54 -5.85 -11.03 9.88
C ASP A 54 -4.73 -11.42 8.89
N ASN A 55 -4.98 -12.42 8.06
CA ASN A 55 -4.04 -12.90 7.05
C ASN A 55 -3.67 -11.84 6.00
N ILE A 56 -4.66 -11.09 5.49
CA ILE A 56 -4.44 -10.01 4.52
C ILE A 56 -3.70 -8.84 5.18
N GLN A 57 -4.08 -8.46 6.40
CA GLN A 57 -3.40 -7.39 7.13
C GLN A 57 -1.94 -7.73 7.45
N ALA A 58 -1.65 -8.99 7.78
CA ALA A 58 -0.29 -9.45 7.99
C ALA A 58 0.55 -9.36 6.71
N ALA A 59 -0.02 -9.73 5.56
CA ALA A 59 0.64 -9.59 4.26
C ALA A 59 0.91 -8.12 3.92
N GLU A 60 -0.05 -7.22 4.12
CA GLU A 60 0.14 -5.77 3.90
C GLU A 60 1.26 -5.19 4.76
N ARG A 61 1.36 -5.59 6.04
CA ARG A 61 2.46 -5.13 6.91
C ARG A 61 3.82 -5.54 6.37
N ARG A 62 3.95 -6.76 5.83
CA ARG A 62 5.20 -7.23 5.21
C ARG A 62 5.53 -6.44 3.95
N ILE A 63 4.55 -6.17 3.09
CA ILE A 63 4.74 -5.33 1.90
C ILE A 63 5.21 -3.94 2.31
N ARG A 64 4.55 -3.29 3.28
CA ARG A 64 4.97 -1.96 3.77
C ARG A 64 6.40 -1.97 4.30
N ALA A 65 6.79 -3.00 5.05
CA ALA A 65 8.17 -3.14 5.54
C ALA A 65 9.17 -3.28 4.37
N GLN A 66 8.86 -4.11 3.36
CA GLN A 66 9.70 -4.26 2.16
C GLN A 66 9.86 -2.94 1.39
N HIS A 67 8.78 -2.16 1.26
CA HIS A 67 8.83 -0.87 0.59
C HIS A 67 9.66 0.16 1.36
N ALA A 68 9.58 0.14 2.70
CA ALA A 68 10.44 0.97 3.55
C ALA A 68 11.91 0.60 3.38
N ASP A 69 12.24 -0.69 3.37
CA ASP A 69 13.62 -1.17 3.16
C ASP A 69 14.17 -0.75 1.79
N VAL A 70 13.38 -0.90 0.72
CA VAL A 70 13.77 -0.48 -0.65
C VAL A 70 14.01 1.04 -0.73
N GLN A 71 13.20 1.84 -0.03
CA GLN A 71 13.37 3.29 0.01
C GLN A 71 14.67 3.69 0.70
N THR A 72 15.00 3.08 1.84
CA THR A 72 16.26 3.38 2.56
C THR A 72 17.52 3.02 1.78
N LYS A 73 17.44 2.02 0.89
CA LYS A 73 18.56 1.61 0.01
C LYS A 73 18.77 2.56 -1.17
N THR A 74 17.76 3.36 -1.52
CA THR A 74 17.83 4.30 -2.65
C THR A 74 18.39 5.67 -2.24
N ASP A 75 18.42 5.97 -0.93
CA ASP A 75 19.00 7.20 -0.36
C ASP A 75 20.51 7.09 -0.01
N HIS A 76 21.29 6.24 -0.71
CA HIS A 76 22.74 6.10 -0.52
C HIS A 76 23.53 6.09 -1.82
#